data_AF-A0A8C0K797-F1
#
_entry.id   AF-A0A8C0K797-F1
#
_cell.length_a   1.000
_cell.length_b   1.000
_cell.length_c   1.000
_cell.angle_alpha   90.00
_cell.angle_beta   90.00
_cell.angle_gamma   90.00
#
_symmetry.space_group_name_H-M   'P 1'
#
loop_
_entity.id
_entity.type
_entity.pdbx_description
1 polymer ?
#
loop_
_entity_poly.entity_id
_entity_poly.type
_entity_poly.pdbx_seq_one_letter_code
_entity_poly.pdbx_strand_id
1 'polypeptide(L)'
;MAHQNQVDYATLQLHGGYLHFMFDLGKGRTKVSHPAPISDGKWHTVRQNTLKEKVSLTVDGQESPTVITVGDGTMLDVEGKLYLGGLPSEYKARNIGNITHSVPACIGEVTVNGKQLDKDSPVSAFAVTRCYAVAQEGTFFEGSGYAALVKEGYKVGSDVNITLEFRTTSENGVLLGISSAKVDAIGLEIVNGKILFHVNNGAGRITAIYKPKAITTLCDGKWHTLQAQKSKHRLVLIVDGDAVRAESPHTQSTSADTIDPIYVGGYPADIKQNCLSSQTSFRGCLRKLTLIKDSHVQSYDFSRAFDLQGVFPHSCPGSEP
;
A
#
# COMPACT_ATOMS: atom_id res chain seq x y z
N MET A 1 12.39 11.93 -22.62
CA MET A 1 11.12 11.31 -23.07
C MET A 1 11.26 10.84 -24.49
N ALA A 2 10.60 9.77 -24.86
CA ALA A 2 10.52 9.41 -26.26
C ALA A 2 9.84 10.52 -27.08
N HIS A 3 10.34 10.76 -28.31
CA HIS A 3 9.73 11.61 -29.34
C HIS A 3 8.21 11.37 -29.43
N GLN A 4 7.42 12.24 -30.07
CA GLN A 4 5.94 12.17 -30.16
C GLN A 4 5.34 10.77 -30.51
N ASN A 5 6.14 9.86 -31.08
CA ASN A 5 5.79 8.47 -31.42
C ASN A 5 6.19 7.41 -30.36
N GLN A 6 6.80 7.85 -29.27
CA GLN A 6 7.45 7.09 -28.21
C GLN A 6 8.39 5.96 -28.65
N VAL A 7 9.18 6.23 -29.69
CA VAL A 7 10.08 5.25 -30.33
C VAL A 7 11.37 5.09 -29.51
N ASP A 8 12.03 6.19 -29.15
CA ASP A 8 13.29 6.20 -28.40
C ASP A 8 13.05 6.32 -26.90
N TYR A 9 13.51 5.40 -26.05
CA TYR A 9 13.33 5.55 -24.61
C TYR A 9 14.43 4.87 -23.82
N ALA A 10 14.51 5.20 -22.54
CA ALA A 10 15.27 4.46 -21.54
C ALA A 10 14.48 4.45 -20.23
N THR A 11 14.43 3.30 -19.56
CA THR A 11 13.74 3.14 -18.27
C THR A 11 14.42 2.10 -17.40
N LEU A 12 14.38 2.32 -16.09
CA LEU A 12 14.80 1.40 -15.06
C LEU A 12 13.58 1.06 -14.21
N GLN A 13 13.19 -0.21 -14.18
CA GLN A 13 12.03 -0.71 -13.45
C GLN A 13 12.45 -1.71 -12.38
N LEU A 14 11.74 -1.70 -11.25
CA LEU A 14 11.80 -2.73 -10.23
C LEU A 14 10.61 -3.68 -10.43
N HIS A 15 10.86 -4.97 -10.65
CA HIS A 15 9.82 -5.96 -10.86
C HIS A 15 10.17 -7.27 -10.15
N GLY A 16 9.27 -7.73 -9.26
CA GLY A 16 9.52 -8.92 -8.44
C GLY A 16 10.76 -8.81 -7.55
N GLY A 17 11.16 -7.60 -7.19
CA GLY A 17 12.40 -7.33 -6.43
C GLY A 17 13.67 -7.20 -7.26
N TYR A 18 13.60 -7.38 -8.59
CA TYR A 18 14.75 -7.31 -9.49
C TYR A 18 14.74 -6.07 -10.38
N LEU A 19 15.92 -5.54 -10.67
CA LEU A 19 16.09 -4.40 -11.55
C LEU A 19 16.13 -4.82 -13.02
N HIS A 20 15.38 -4.10 -13.84
CA HIS A 20 15.35 -4.23 -15.28
C HIS A 20 15.58 -2.88 -15.93
N PHE A 21 16.68 -2.74 -16.65
CA PHE A 21 16.93 -1.58 -17.50
C PHE A 21 16.61 -1.94 -18.95
N MET A 22 15.83 -1.10 -19.61
CA MET A 22 15.48 -1.28 -21.00
C MET A 22 15.51 0.05 -21.72
N PHE A 23 15.93 0.00 -22.98
CA PHE A 23 16.01 1.17 -23.84
C PHE A 23 15.83 0.76 -25.30
N ASP A 24 15.42 1.72 -26.11
CA ASP A 24 15.32 1.61 -27.57
C ASP A 24 15.88 2.90 -28.18
N LEU A 25 16.74 2.77 -29.18
CA LEU A 25 17.38 3.86 -29.93
C LEU A 25 16.75 4.02 -31.32
N GLY A 26 15.48 3.61 -31.42
CA GLY A 26 14.65 3.64 -32.62
C GLY A 26 14.79 2.46 -33.57
N LYS A 27 15.61 1.47 -33.20
CA LYS A 27 15.93 0.30 -34.05
C LYS A 27 15.85 -1.04 -33.33
N GLY A 28 15.28 -1.06 -32.12
CA GLY A 28 15.04 -2.29 -31.39
C GLY A 28 15.30 -2.15 -29.90
N ARG A 29 14.40 -2.74 -29.12
CA ARG A 29 14.47 -2.75 -27.67
C ARG A 29 15.61 -3.67 -27.18
N THR A 30 16.50 -3.10 -26.39
CA THR A 30 17.48 -3.83 -25.58
C THR A 30 16.99 -3.90 -24.13
N LYS A 31 17.14 -5.04 -23.47
CA LYS A 31 16.80 -5.23 -22.05
C LYS A 31 17.93 -5.94 -21.32
N VAL A 32 18.33 -5.40 -20.18
CA VAL A 32 19.29 -6.01 -19.24
C VAL A 32 18.64 -6.11 -17.86
N SER A 33 18.96 -7.18 -17.13
CA SER A 33 18.40 -7.43 -15.80
C SER A 33 19.51 -7.78 -14.82
N HIS A 34 19.39 -7.34 -13.58
CA HIS A 34 20.32 -7.71 -12.52
C HIS A 34 19.73 -8.88 -11.68
N PRO A 35 20.50 -9.93 -11.36
CA PRO A 35 19.98 -11.10 -10.65
C PRO A 35 19.84 -10.90 -9.14
N ALA A 36 20.43 -9.85 -8.56
CA ALA A 36 20.29 -9.57 -7.14
C ALA A 36 18.91 -8.96 -6.82
N PRO A 37 18.16 -9.52 -5.84
CA PRO A 37 16.97 -8.87 -5.32
C PRO A 37 17.36 -7.66 -4.47
N ILE A 38 16.63 -6.54 -4.60
CA ILE A 38 16.92 -5.28 -3.89
C ILE A 38 15.74 -4.75 -3.06
N SER A 39 14.71 -5.57 -2.87
CA SER A 39 13.54 -5.23 -2.05
C SER A 39 13.70 -5.73 -0.61
N ASP A 40 14.84 -5.44 0.01
CA ASP A 40 15.19 -5.90 1.37
C ASP A 40 15.10 -4.79 2.43
N GLY A 41 14.66 -3.59 2.04
CA GLY A 41 14.53 -2.42 2.92
C GLY A 41 15.84 -1.66 3.16
N LYS A 42 16.93 -2.02 2.48
CA LYS A 42 18.24 -1.34 2.62
C LYS A 42 18.52 -0.41 1.45
N TRP A 43 19.49 0.46 1.66
CA TRP A 43 20.02 1.33 0.61
C TRP A 43 20.89 0.51 -0.35
N HIS A 44 20.58 0.63 -1.64
CA HIS A 44 21.36 0.02 -2.72
C HIS A 44 21.90 1.09 -3.67
N THR A 45 23.11 0.88 -4.17
CA THR A 45 23.70 1.69 -5.24
C THR A 45 23.46 1.02 -6.58
N VAL A 46 22.87 1.74 -7.53
CA VAL A 46 22.52 1.21 -8.85
C VAL A 46 23.19 2.05 -9.93
N ARG A 47 23.89 1.38 -10.85
CA ARG A 47 24.54 2.04 -11.99
C ARG A 47 24.27 1.27 -13.27
N GLN A 48 24.01 2.00 -14.34
CA GLN A 48 23.98 1.47 -15.69
C GLN A 48 25.35 1.72 -16.35
N ASN A 49 25.95 0.68 -16.93
CA ASN A 49 27.23 0.80 -17.63
C ASN A 49 27.04 0.49 -19.11
N THR A 50 27.64 1.31 -19.97
CA THR A 50 27.73 1.09 -21.42
C THR A 50 29.20 1.11 -21.84
N LEU A 51 29.64 0.09 -22.57
CA LEU A 51 30.96 0.04 -23.20
C LEU A 51 30.81 -0.40 -24.66
N LYS A 52 30.93 0.53 -25.61
CA LYS A 52 30.57 0.29 -27.02
C LYS A 52 29.10 -0.21 -27.11
N GLU A 53 28.87 -1.36 -27.72
CA GLU A 53 27.55 -2.00 -27.87
C GLU A 53 27.16 -2.87 -26.68
N LYS A 54 27.98 -2.91 -25.62
CA LYS A 54 27.78 -3.76 -24.45
C LYS A 54 27.15 -2.97 -23.31
N VAL A 55 26.07 -3.49 -22.74
CA VAL A 55 25.34 -2.86 -21.62
C VAL A 55 25.25 -3.82 -20.44
N SER A 56 25.47 -3.31 -19.23
CA SER A 56 25.30 -4.02 -17.97
C SER A 56 24.66 -3.13 -16.90
N LEU A 57 24.19 -3.75 -15.82
CA LEU A 57 23.81 -3.07 -14.59
C LEU A 57 24.78 -3.45 -13.48
N THR A 58 25.12 -2.51 -12.62
CA THR A 58 25.85 -2.76 -11.38
C THR A 58 24.93 -2.45 -10.20
N VAL A 59 24.82 -3.39 -9.27
CA VAL A 59 24.16 -3.23 -7.97
C VAL A 59 25.17 -3.50 -6.87
N ASP A 60 25.42 -2.52 -6.01
CA ASP A 60 26.39 -2.63 -4.89
C ASP A 60 27.78 -3.13 -5.29
N GLY A 61 28.25 -2.67 -6.46
CA GLY A 61 29.53 -3.06 -7.03
C GLY A 61 29.53 -4.39 -7.77
N GLN A 62 28.45 -5.19 -7.68
CA GLN A 62 28.31 -6.42 -8.45
C GLN A 62 27.72 -6.11 -9.83
N GLU A 63 28.38 -6.58 -10.89
CA GLU A 63 27.93 -6.38 -12.27
C GLU A 63 27.05 -7.55 -12.78
N SER A 64 26.00 -7.23 -13.54
CA SER A 64 25.18 -8.22 -14.25
C SER A 64 25.93 -8.80 -15.46
N PRO A 65 25.48 -9.93 -16.01
CA PRO A 65 25.87 -10.33 -17.35
C PRO A 65 25.61 -9.21 -18.35
N THR A 66 26.58 -9.02 -19.26
CA THR A 66 26.50 -8.01 -20.31
C THR A 66 25.55 -8.44 -21.42
N VAL A 67 24.79 -7.49 -21.95
CA VAL A 67 23.91 -7.66 -23.12
C VAL A 67 24.43 -6.80 -24.28
N ILE A 68 24.37 -7.33 -25.50
CA ILE A 68 24.69 -6.57 -26.72
C ILE A 68 23.46 -5.79 -27.16
N THR A 69 23.63 -4.52 -27.52
CA THR A 69 22.57 -3.65 -28.03
C THR A 69 21.92 -4.24 -29.29
N VAL A 70 20.59 -4.19 -29.33
CA VAL A 70 19.81 -4.62 -30.50
C VAL A 70 19.69 -3.47 -31.50
N GLY A 71 19.97 -3.76 -32.78
CA GLY A 71 19.94 -2.77 -33.86
C GLY A 71 21.20 -1.92 -33.95
N ASP A 72 21.27 -1.07 -34.97
CA ASP A 72 22.39 -0.17 -35.28
C ASP A 72 22.05 1.30 -34.94
N GLY A 73 21.18 1.51 -33.95
CA GLY A 73 20.89 2.85 -33.41
C GLY A 73 22.05 3.33 -32.53
N THR A 74 22.43 4.61 -32.66
CA THR A 74 23.61 5.16 -31.96
C THR A 74 23.29 6.36 -31.07
N MET A 75 22.09 6.92 -31.17
CA MET A 75 21.67 8.12 -30.45
C MET A 75 20.33 7.86 -29.77
N LEU A 76 20.18 8.34 -28.54
CA LEU A 76 18.92 8.34 -27.81
C LEU A 76 18.28 9.72 -28.00
N ASP A 77 17.28 9.83 -28.89
CA ASP A 77 16.58 11.09 -29.13
C ASP A 77 15.38 11.26 -28.19
N VAL A 78 15.54 12.14 -27.20
CA VAL A 78 14.55 12.32 -26.15
C VAL A 78 14.25 13.78 -25.81
N GLU A 79 13.01 14.08 -25.41
CA GLU A 79 12.48 15.44 -25.13
C GLU A 79 13.07 16.15 -23.87
N GLY A 80 14.26 15.76 -23.42
CA GLY A 80 15.02 16.48 -22.38
C GLY A 80 14.44 16.44 -20.95
N LYS A 81 13.35 15.71 -20.69
CA LYS A 81 12.83 15.48 -19.32
C LYS A 81 13.10 14.05 -18.84
N LEU A 82 13.45 13.94 -17.57
CA LEU A 82 13.60 12.70 -16.81
C LEU A 82 12.47 12.61 -15.78
N TYR A 83 11.80 11.46 -15.73
CA TYR A 83 10.80 11.15 -14.71
C TYR A 83 11.43 10.25 -13.66
N LEU A 84 11.34 10.65 -12.39
CA LEU A 84 11.92 9.92 -11.26
C LEU A 84 10.82 9.39 -10.35
N GLY A 85 10.91 8.11 -9.99
CA GLY A 85 9.96 7.45 -9.08
C GLY A 85 8.63 7.05 -9.71
N GLY A 86 8.11 7.78 -10.69
CA GLY A 86 6.85 7.46 -11.35
C GLY A 86 6.55 8.33 -12.57
N LEU A 87 5.34 8.21 -13.12
CA LEU A 87 4.88 8.96 -14.28
C LEU A 87 3.65 9.82 -13.92
N PRO A 88 3.42 10.96 -14.60
CA PRO A 88 2.18 11.72 -14.46
C PRO A 88 0.95 10.88 -14.79
N SER A 89 -0.19 11.13 -14.13
CA SER A 89 -1.43 10.34 -14.30
C SER A 89 -1.94 10.28 -15.74
N GLU A 90 -1.78 11.37 -16.49
CA GLU A 90 -2.20 11.48 -17.89
C GLU A 90 -1.17 10.88 -18.87
N TYR A 91 0.03 10.55 -18.40
CA TYR A 91 1.09 10.06 -19.27
C TYR A 91 0.93 8.59 -19.59
N LYS A 92 0.70 8.28 -20.87
CA LYS A 92 0.61 6.90 -21.36
C LYS A 92 1.94 6.46 -21.95
N ALA A 93 2.77 5.81 -21.13
CA ALA A 93 4.00 5.18 -21.60
C ALA A 93 3.70 3.97 -22.49
N ARG A 94 4.42 3.86 -23.61
CA ARG A 94 4.34 2.75 -24.57
C ARG A 94 5.64 1.95 -24.54
N ASN A 95 5.60 0.70 -25.01
CA ASN A 95 6.77 -0.16 -25.23
C ASN A 95 7.57 -0.62 -23.98
N ILE A 96 7.24 -0.13 -22.78
CA ILE A 96 7.92 -0.45 -21.51
C ILE A 96 7.19 -1.49 -20.63
N GLY A 97 6.16 -2.16 -21.17
CA GLY A 97 5.36 -3.14 -20.44
C GLY A 97 4.35 -2.53 -19.47
N ASN A 98 3.89 -3.33 -18.50
CA ASN A 98 2.78 -2.97 -17.60
C ASN A 98 3.23 -2.33 -16.26
N ILE A 99 4.54 -2.23 -16.03
CA ILE A 99 5.10 -1.68 -14.79
C ILE A 99 5.32 -0.17 -14.99
N THR A 100 4.23 0.59 -14.86
CA THR A 100 4.19 2.05 -15.07
C THR A 100 3.75 2.82 -13.83
N HIS A 101 3.41 2.13 -12.74
CA HIS A 101 3.05 2.73 -11.47
C HIS A 101 4.28 3.30 -10.75
N SER A 102 4.03 4.20 -9.78
CA SER A 102 5.08 4.78 -8.95
C SER A 102 5.76 3.71 -8.09
N VAL A 103 7.08 3.78 -7.95
CA VAL A 103 7.84 2.85 -7.10
C VAL A 103 7.67 3.23 -5.62
N PRO A 104 7.27 2.30 -4.74
CA PRO A 104 7.20 2.54 -3.29
C PRO A 104 8.60 2.42 -2.68
N ALA A 105 9.47 3.40 -2.94
CA ALA A 105 10.84 3.41 -2.47
C ALA A 105 11.35 4.82 -2.17
N CYS A 106 12.37 4.90 -1.32
CA CYS A 106 13.13 6.13 -1.15
C CYS A 106 14.23 6.20 -2.22
N ILE A 107 14.36 7.35 -2.88
CA ILE A 107 15.41 7.59 -3.87
C ILE A 107 16.35 8.68 -3.36
N GLY A 108 17.60 8.28 -3.13
CA GLY A 108 18.69 9.14 -2.70
C GLY A 108 19.27 9.95 -3.86
N GLU A 109 20.58 10.07 -3.90
CA GLU A 109 21.28 10.81 -4.97
C GLU A 109 21.07 10.17 -6.35
N VAL A 110 20.93 11.02 -7.37
CA VAL A 110 20.77 10.58 -8.77
C VAL A 110 21.72 11.41 -9.64
N THR A 111 22.60 10.72 -10.34
CA THR A 111 23.56 11.31 -11.28
C THR A 111 23.28 10.79 -12.68
N VAL A 112 23.22 11.69 -13.67
CA VAL A 112 23.07 11.34 -15.08
C VAL A 112 24.23 11.97 -15.85
N ASN A 113 25.00 11.16 -16.58
CA ASN A 113 26.17 11.60 -17.35
C ASN A 113 27.16 12.44 -16.52
N GLY A 114 27.40 12.03 -15.27
CA GLY A 114 28.30 12.73 -14.33
C GLY A 114 27.73 14.01 -13.71
N LYS A 115 26.51 14.44 -14.10
CA LYS A 115 25.83 15.59 -13.51
C LYS A 115 24.83 15.13 -12.46
N GLN A 116 24.99 15.62 -11.24
CA GLN A 116 24.01 15.42 -10.18
C GLN A 116 22.71 16.14 -10.53
N LEU A 117 21.57 15.46 -10.37
CA LEU A 117 20.26 16.09 -10.50
C LEU A 117 19.93 16.90 -9.24
N ASP A 118 19.48 18.13 -9.43
CA ASP A 118 18.86 18.91 -8.36
C ASP A 118 17.42 18.43 -8.16
N LYS A 119 17.20 17.65 -7.10
CA LYS A 119 15.88 17.13 -6.73
C LYS A 119 15.06 18.11 -5.90
N ASP A 120 15.67 19.20 -5.42
CA ASP A 120 15.00 20.22 -4.61
C ASP A 120 14.31 21.27 -5.51
N SER A 121 14.71 21.35 -6.79
CA SER A 121 14.12 22.22 -7.82
C SER A 121 13.56 21.45 -9.03
N PRO A 122 12.59 20.51 -8.86
CA PRO A 122 12.03 19.78 -9.98
C PRO A 122 11.15 20.67 -10.86
N VAL A 123 11.06 20.36 -12.16
CA VAL A 123 10.12 21.03 -13.08
C VAL A 123 8.66 20.85 -12.63
N SER A 124 8.34 19.67 -12.09
CA SER A 124 7.08 19.36 -11.43
C SER A 124 7.25 18.16 -10.50
N ALA A 125 6.41 18.07 -9.47
CA ALA A 125 6.33 16.95 -8.55
C ALA A 125 4.87 16.64 -8.20
N PHE A 126 4.55 15.36 -7.97
CA PHE A 126 3.20 14.92 -7.61
C PHE A 126 3.29 13.79 -6.59
N ALA A 127 2.58 13.94 -5.47
CA ALA A 127 2.51 12.94 -4.38
C ALA A 127 3.88 12.43 -3.89
N VAL A 128 4.91 13.28 -3.88
CA VAL A 128 6.24 12.98 -3.34
C VAL A 128 6.31 13.47 -1.89
N THR A 129 6.92 12.67 -1.02
CA THR A 129 7.18 13.03 0.37
C THR A 129 8.60 12.68 0.79
N ARG A 130 8.99 13.07 2.00
CA ARG A 130 10.29 12.74 2.59
C ARG A 130 10.28 11.31 3.11
N CYS A 131 11.44 10.67 3.07
CA CYS A 131 11.63 9.36 3.65
C CYS A 131 11.95 9.48 5.15
N TYR A 132 11.50 8.52 5.94
CA TYR A 132 12.00 8.34 7.30
C TYR A 132 13.45 7.84 7.26
N ALA A 133 14.26 8.24 8.24
CA ALA A 133 15.64 7.78 8.36
C ALA A 133 15.72 6.25 8.57
N VAL A 134 14.75 5.70 9.29
CA VAL A 134 14.54 4.27 9.47
C VAL A 134 13.07 3.98 9.21
N ALA A 135 12.79 3.06 8.30
CA ALA A 135 11.45 2.63 7.95
C ALA A 135 11.37 1.10 7.89
N GLN A 136 10.15 0.60 8.04
CA GLN A 136 9.79 -0.81 7.88
C GLN A 136 8.57 -0.94 6.96
N GLU A 137 8.27 -2.16 6.52
CA GLU A 137 7.11 -2.43 5.69
C GLU A 137 5.80 -2.07 6.42
N GLY A 138 4.93 -1.33 5.74
CA GLY A 138 3.60 -0.98 6.22
C GLY A 138 3.17 0.40 5.76
N THR A 139 1.93 0.75 6.06
CA THR A 139 1.36 2.07 5.77
C THR A 139 1.19 2.83 7.07
N PHE A 140 1.82 4.00 7.17
CA PHE A 140 1.72 4.85 8.36
C PHE A 140 0.47 5.73 8.32
N PHE A 141 -0.24 5.76 9.44
CA PHE A 141 -1.35 6.66 9.72
C PHE A 141 -0.90 7.60 10.82
N GLU A 142 -0.91 8.90 10.58
CA GLU A 142 -0.38 9.87 11.56
C GLU A 142 -1.36 10.21 12.69
N GLY A 143 -2.63 9.78 12.57
CA GLY A 143 -3.70 10.04 13.53
C GLY A 143 -4.58 11.25 13.22
N SER A 144 -4.51 11.81 12.01
CA SER A 144 -5.27 13.00 11.59
C SER A 144 -6.35 12.72 10.52
N GLY A 145 -6.33 11.54 9.89
CA GLY A 145 -7.22 11.26 8.76
C GLY A 145 -7.51 9.77 8.57
N TYR A 146 -7.51 9.31 7.31
CA TYR A 146 -8.01 8.00 6.90
C TYR A 146 -7.57 7.64 5.46
N ALA A 147 -7.79 6.37 5.09
CA ALA A 147 -7.77 5.90 3.71
C ALA A 147 -9.15 5.37 3.31
N ALA A 148 -9.67 5.79 2.15
CA ALA A 148 -10.92 5.31 1.59
C ALA A 148 -10.68 4.45 0.34
N LEU A 149 -11.13 3.20 0.38
CA LEU A 149 -10.94 2.18 -0.65
C LEU A 149 -12.29 1.76 -1.24
N VAL A 150 -12.27 1.19 -2.46
CA VAL A 150 -13.47 0.62 -3.13
C VAL A 150 -14.56 1.69 -3.31
N LYS A 151 -14.31 2.67 -4.19
CA LYS A 151 -15.22 3.79 -4.44
C LYS A 151 -16.61 3.34 -4.88
N GLU A 152 -16.65 2.25 -5.63
CA GLU A 152 -17.85 1.58 -6.13
C GLU A 152 -18.67 0.85 -5.05
N GLY A 153 -18.12 0.72 -3.84
CA GLY A 153 -18.77 0.12 -2.69
C GLY A 153 -18.44 -1.34 -2.47
N TYR A 154 -18.25 -1.71 -1.20
CA TYR A 154 -18.02 -3.09 -0.77
C TYR A 154 -19.30 -3.69 -0.17
N LYS A 155 -19.64 -4.92 -0.59
CA LYS A 155 -20.78 -5.68 -0.08
C LYS A 155 -20.34 -6.68 0.98
N VAL A 156 -20.55 -6.36 2.25
CA VAL A 156 -20.23 -7.26 3.37
C VAL A 156 -21.03 -8.56 3.27
N GLY A 157 -22.37 -8.48 3.29
CA GLY A 157 -23.23 -9.64 3.17
C GLY A 157 -23.24 -10.54 4.41
N SER A 158 -23.48 -11.84 4.22
CA SER A 158 -23.61 -12.81 5.33
C SER A 158 -22.29 -13.20 5.97
N ASP A 159 -21.24 -13.37 5.17
CA ASP A 159 -19.96 -13.91 5.61
C ASP A 159 -18.82 -13.05 5.08
N VAL A 160 -17.92 -12.64 5.97
CA VAL A 160 -16.68 -11.94 5.64
C VAL A 160 -15.61 -12.26 6.67
N ASN A 161 -14.37 -12.42 6.21
CA ASN A 161 -13.20 -12.58 7.07
C ASN A 161 -12.20 -11.47 6.73
N ILE A 162 -11.90 -10.64 7.73
CA ILE A 162 -10.98 -9.51 7.63
C ILE A 162 -9.71 -9.89 8.37
N THR A 163 -8.56 -9.77 7.72
CA THR A 163 -7.25 -9.94 8.36
C THR A 163 -6.41 -8.70 8.14
N LEU A 164 -5.69 -8.27 9.17
CA LEU A 164 -4.68 -7.21 9.08
C LEU A 164 -3.63 -7.40 10.16
N GLU A 165 -2.49 -6.75 9.98
CA GLU A 165 -1.50 -6.55 11.04
C GLU A 165 -1.47 -5.06 11.40
N PHE A 166 -1.38 -4.75 12.68
CA PHE A 166 -1.29 -3.37 13.16
C PHE A 166 -0.19 -3.21 14.21
N ARG A 167 0.40 -2.02 14.27
CA ARG A 167 1.23 -1.58 15.40
C ARG A 167 0.85 -0.16 15.77
N THR A 168 0.78 0.13 17.07
CA THR A 168 0.39 1.46 17.57
C THR A 168 1.00 1.72 18.95
N THR A 169 1.01 2.99 19.33
CA THR A 169 1.27 3.45 20.71
C THR A 169 0.06 4.19 21.30
N SER A 170 -1.09 4.13 20.62
CA SER A 170 -2.36 4.73 21.05
C SER A 170 -3.29 3.65 21.59
N GLU A 171 -4.03 3.98 22.66
CA GLU A 171 -5.06 3.12 23.22
C GLU A 171 -6.41 3.25 22.50
N ASN A 172 -6.53 4.20 21.57
CA ASN A 172 -7.75 4.50 20.84
C ASN A 172 -7.45 4.72 19.35
N GLY A 173 -8.32 4.22 18.48
CA GLY A 173 -8.21 4.44 17.04
C GLY A 173 -9.14 3.56 16.22
N VAL A 174 -9.80 4.14 15.23
CA VAL A 174 -10.60 3.41 14.23
C VAL A 174 -9.66 2.59 13.34
N LEU A 175 -9.87 1.29 13.23
CA LEU A 175 -9.09 0.44 12.32
C LEU A 175 -9.77 0.32 10.96
N LEU A 176 -11.06 -0.03 10.93
CA LEU A 176 -11.81 -0.23 9.69
C LEU A 176 -13.31 0.02 9.90
N GLY A 177 -13.98 0.64 8.94
CA GLY A 177 -15.43 0.81 8.91
C GLY A 177 -16.02 0.65 7.52
N ILE A 178 -17.12 -0.11 7.41
CA ILE A 178 -17.96 -0.21 6.21
C ILE A 178 -19.41 -0.09 6.69
N SER A 179 -20.10 0.97 6.29
CA SER A 179 -21.42 1.29 6.82
C SER A 179 -22.32 1.79 5.71
N SER A 180 -23.52 1.21 5.64
CA SER A 180 -24.60 1.81 4.86
C SER A 180 -25.06 3.12 5.48
N ALA A 181 -25.63 3.99 4.66
CA ALA A 181 -26.30 5.21 5.13
C ALA A 181 -27.46 4.92 6.10
N LYS A 182 -28.00 3.68 6.09
CA LYS A 182 -29.13 3.26 6.93
C LYS A 182 -28.66 2.72 8.28
N VAL A 183 -28.54 1.39 8.40
CA VAL A 183 -28.36 0.67 9.68
C VAL A 183 -27.22 -0.33 9.58
N ASP A 184 -27.20 -1.10 8.49
CA ASP A 184 -26.27 -2.21 8.27
C ASP A 184 -24.84 -1.70 8.16
N ALA A 185 -23.94 -2.30 8.96
CA ALA A 185 -22.55 -1.89 9.04
C ALA A 185 -21.69 -2.92 9.74
N ILE A 186 -20.39 -2.84 9.49
CA ILE A 186 -19.35 -3.47 10.31
C ILE A 186 -18.30 -2.43 10.68
N GLY A 187 -17.68 -2.60 11.85
CA GLY A 187 -16.64 -1.71 12.33
C GLY A 187 -15.65 -2.41 13.24
N LEU A 188 -14.40 -1.99 13.15
CA LEU A 188 -13.27 -2.51 13.89
C LEU A 188 -12.50 -1.33 14.49
N GLU A 189 -12.32 -1.32 15.80
CA GLU A 189 -11.69 -0.19 16.49
C GLU A 189 -10.96 -0.62 17.76
N ILE A 190 -9.96 0.18 18.14
CA ILE A 190 -9.30 0.13 19.43
C ILE A 190 -9.98 1.15 20.34
N VAL A 191 -10.48 0.71 21.50
CA VAL A 191 -11.10 1.57 22.51
C VAL A 191 -10.57 1.22 23.89
N ASN A 192 -9.88 2.16 24.52
CA ASN A 192 -9.23 1.99 25.83
C ASN A 192 -8.42 0.68 25.91
N GLY A 193 -7.56 0.45 24.91
CA GLY A 193 -6.67 -0.70 24.84
C GLY A 193 -7.33 -2.04 24.49
N LYS A 194 -8.62 -2.04 24.13
CA LYS A 194 -9.38 -3.24 23.73
C LYS A 194 -9.67 -3.20 22.24
N ILE A 195 -9.70 -4.36 21.60
CA ILE A 195 -10.16 -4.47 20.21
C ILE A 195 -11.65 -4.82 20.21
N LEU A 196 -12.45 -4.02 19.52
CA LEU A 196 -13.88 -4.21 19.37
C LEU A 196 -14.19 -4.50 17.90
N PHE A 197 -14.94 -5.57 17.66
CA PHE A 197 -15.50 -5.89 16.35
C PHE A 197 -17.02 -5.82 16.42
N HIS A 198 -17.57 -4.82 15.77
CA HIS A 198 -19.00 -4.51 15.73
C HIS A 198 -19.63 -4.94 14.41
N VAL A 199 -20.83 -5.50 14.49
CA VAL A 199 -21.66 -5.84 13.33
C VAL A 199 -23.11 -5.50 13.60
N ASN A 200 -23.80 -4.92 12.62
CA ASN A 200 -25.24 -4.73 12.65
C ASN A 200 -25.84 -5.24 11.34
N ASN A 201 -26.71 -6.23 11.43
CA ASN A 201 -27.43 -6.86 10.31
C ASN A 201 -28.88 -6.32 10.19
N GLY A 202 -29.11 -5.09 10.64
CA GLY A 202 -30.44 -4.45 10.66
C GLY A 202 -31.26 -4.69 11.94
N ALA A 203 -30.85 -5.61 12.82
CA ALA A 203 -31.55 -5.96 14.07
C ALA A 203 -30.80 -5.58 15.35
N GLY A 204 -29.88 -4.61 15.25
CA GLY A 204 -29.10 -4.12 16.38
C GLY A 204 -27.65 -4.58 16.34
N ARG A 205 -26.80 -3.80 17.01
CA ARG A 205 -25.34 -3.98 17.01
C ARG A 205 -24.91 -5.11 17.94
N ILE A 206 -24.14 -6.05 17.42
CA ILE A 206 -23.46 -7.13 18.15
C ILE A 206 -21.98 -6.77 18.21
N THR A 207 -21.30 -7.13 19.31
CA THR A 207 -19.89 -6.80 19.51
C THR A 207 -19.12 -7.98 20.08
N ALA A 208 -18.04 -8.39 19.40
CA ALA A 208 -16.98 -9.20 20.01
C ALA A 208 -15.90 -8.27 20.58
N ILE A 209 -15.51 -8.48 21.85
CA ILE A 209 -14.56 -7.61 22.56
C ILE A 209 -13.36 -8.44 22.99
N TYR A 210 -12.20 -8.18 22.41
CA TYR A 210 -10.93 -8.72 22.89
C TYR A 210 -10.35 -7.79 23.94
N LYS A 211 -10.11 -8.33 25.15
CA LYS A 211 -9.43 -7.63 26.24
C LYS A 211 -8.06 -8.28 26.43
N PRO A 212 -6.96 -7.55 26.20
CA PRO A 212 -5.64 -8.10 26.48
C PRO A 212 -5.48 -8.44 27.97
N LYS A 213 -4.62 -9.42 28.28
CA LYS A 213 -4.34 -9.85 29.67
C LYS A 213 -3.67 -8.76 30.50
N ALA A 214 -2.97 -7.81 29.86
CA ALA A 214 -2.40 -6.62 30.50
C ALA A 214 -2.70 -5.37 29.66
N ILE A 215 -2.72 -4.20 30.30
CA ILE A 215 -3.24 -2.93 29.72
C ILE A 215 -2.42 -2.47 28.52
N THR A 216 -1.10 -2.63 28.53
CA THR A 216 -0.19 -2.06 27.53
C THR A 216 0.16 -3.01 26.39
N THR A 217 -0.44 -4.20 26.29
CA THR A 217 0.09 -5.22 25.37
C THR A 217 -0.20 -4.95 23.90
N LEU A 218 -1.17 -4.10 23.56
CA LEU A 218 -1.53 -3.82 22.16
C LEU A 218 -1.04 -2.45 21.66
N CYS A 219 -0.62 -1.58 22.57
CA CYS A 219 -0.06 -0.25 22.29
C CYS A 219 1.45 -0.20 22.60
N ASP A 220 2.13 -1.34 22.52
CA ASP A 220 3.56 -1.49 22.82
C ASP A 220 4.48 -1.14 21.63
N GLY A 221 3.90 -0.70 20.50
CA GLY A 221 4.60 -0.38 19.27
C GLY A 221 5.02 -1.58 18.41
N LYS A 222 4.69 -2.81 18.82
CA LYS A 222 4.98 -4.03 18.05
C LYS A 222 3.83 -4.42 17.14
N TRP A 223 4.11 -5.32 16.20
CA TRP A 223 3.11 -5.86 15.30
C TRP A 223 2.22 -6.87 16.02
N HIS A 224 0.91 -6.66 15.90
CA HIS A 224 -0.14 -7.57 16.33
C HIS A 224 -0.90 -8.08 15.12
N THR A 225 -1.24 -9.36 15.15
CA THR A 225 -2.10 -9.99 14.14
C THR A 225 -3.56 -9.86 14.56
N LEU A 226 -4.43 -9.48 13.63
CA LEU A 226 -5.86 -9.34 13.87
C LEU A 226 -6.64 -10.06 12.78
N GLN A 227 -7.60 -10.88 13.21
CA GLN A 227 -8.58 -11.50 12.33
C GLN A 227 -9.99 -11.31 12.88
N ALA A 228 -10.90 -10.77 12.07
CA ALA A 228 -12.29 -10.54 12.40
C ALA A 228 -13.20 -11.28 11.41
N GLN A 229 -13.91 -12.28 11.90
CA GLN A 229 -14.77 -13.16 11.10
C GLN A 229 -16.23 -12.89 11.45
N LYS A 230 -17.02 -12.56 10.45
CA LYS A 230 -18.48 -12.57 10.52
C LYS A 230 -18.97 -13.81 9.78
N SER A 231 -19.82 -14.60 10.44
CA SER A 231 -20.61 -15.64 9.78
C SER A 231 -22.07 -15.55 10.22
N LYS A 232 -22.90 -15.02 9.32
CA LYS A 232 -24.31 -14.69 9.56
C LYS A 232 -24.46 -13.79 10.80
N HIS A 233 -24.94 -14.36 11.91
CA HIS A 233 -25.17 -13.69 13.19
C HIS A 233 -24.07 -13.99 14.24
N ARG A 234 -23.00 -14.69 13.87
CA ARG A 234 -21.89 -15.06 14.76
C ARG A 234 -20.62 -14.31 14.37
N LEU A 235 -19.90 -13.86 15.38
CA LEU A 235 -18.63 -13.13 15.27
C LEU A 235 -17.53 -13.92 15.95
N VAL A 236 -16.35 -13.96 15.32
CA VAL A 236 -15.11 -14.42 15.94
C VAL A 236 -14.06 -13.35 15.73
N LEU A 237 -13.48 -12.85 16.81
CA LEU A 237 -12.36 -11.91 16.78
C LEU A 237 -11.14 -12.62 17.38
N ILE A 238 -10.04 -12.64 16.63
CA ILE A 238 -8.80 -13.32 16.99
C ILE A 238 -7.70 -12.26 16.98
N VAL A 239 -6.99 -12.11 18.09
CA VAL A 239 -5.86 -11.19 18.23
C VAL A 239 -4.68 -11.99 18.77
N ASP A 240 -3.57 -12.01 18.03
CA ASP A 240 -2.37 -12.79 18.37
C ASP A 240 -2.65 -14.27 18.69
N GLY A 241 -3.61 -14.86 17.97
CA GLY A 241 -4.04 -16.25 18.13
C GLY A 241 -5.11 -16.48 19.22
N ASP A 242 -5.36 -15.50 20.09
CA ASP A 242 -6.38 -15.61 21.13
C ASP A 242 -7.77 -15.21 20.58
N ALA A 243 -8.75 -16.12 20.65
CA ALA A 243 -10.07 -15.94 20.08
C ALA A 243 -11.14 -15.56 21.10
N VAL A 244 -11.99 -14.60 20.75
CA VAL A 244 -13.24 -14.26 21.45
C VAL A 244 -14.42 -14.35 20.48
N ARG A 245 -15.60 -14.68 20.99
CA ARG A 245 -16.80 -14.91 20.19
C ARG A 245 -17.96 -14.06 20.69
N ALA A 246 -18.84 -13.67 19.78
CA ALA A 246 -20.12 -13.05 20.09
C ALA A 246 -21.19 -13.55 19.12
N GLU A 247 -22.44 -13.52 19.54
CA GLU A 247 -23.56 -14.02 18.73
C GLU A 247 -24.80 -13.14 18.94
N SER A 248 -25.53 -12.89 17.85
CA SER A 248 -26.81 -12.18 17.92
C SER A 248 -27.92 -13.09 18.44
N PRO A 249 -28.82 -12.61 19.31
CA PRO A 249 -30.08 -13.31 19.56
C PRO A 249 -31.02 -13.27 18.32
N HIS A 250 -30.83 -12.33 17.40
CA HIS A 250 -31.65 -12.18 16.19
C HIS A 250 -31.11 -13.05 15.04
N THR A 251 -31.35 -14.36 15.13
CA THR A 251 -30.78 -15.36 14.20
C THR A 251 -31.27 -15.25 12.74
N GLN A 252 -32.41 -14.57 12.51
CA GLN A 252 -32.97 -14.33 11.18
C GLN A 252 -32.27 -13.20 10.42
N SER A 253 -31.68 -12.24 11.13
CA SER A 253 -30.95 -11.10 10.56
C SER A 253 -29.48 -11.46 10.38
N THR A 254 -29.13 -11.92 9.18
CA THR A 254 -27.84 -12.57 8.92
C THR A 254 -26.90 -11.78 8.00
N SER A 255 -27.45 -10.90 7.15
CA SER A 255 -26.68 -10.12 6.20
C SER A 255 -26.45 -8.69 6.71
N ALA A 256 -25.27 -8.14 6.44
CA ALA A 256 -25.03 -6.70 6.52
C ALA A 256 -25.03 -6.15 5.09
N ASP A 257 -26.14 -5.54 4.69
CA ASP A 257 -26.42 -5.12 3.32
C ASP A 257 -25.80 -3.76 3.00
N THR A 258 -24.48 -3.74 2.89
CA THR A 258 -23.68 -2.58 2.49
C THR A 258 -23.42 -2.57 0.99
N ILE A 259 -23.15 -1.39 0.44
CA ILE A 259 -22.55 -1.18 -0.89
C ILE A 259 -21.71 0.11 -0.83
N ASP A 260 -20.89 0.19 0.22
CA ASP A 260 -20.30 1.45 0.67
C ASP A 260 -18.77 1.31 0.75
N PRO A 261 -18.02 2.41 0.64
CA PRO A 261 -16.56 2.37 0.68
C PRO A 261 -16.00 1.73 1.96
N ILE A 262 -14.78 1.21 1.85
CA ILE A 262 -14.01 0.75 3.01
C ILE A 262 -13.18 1.92 3.53
N TYR A 263 -13.50 2.37 4.74
CA TYR A 263 -12.71 3.37 5.43
C TYR A 263 -11.74 2.68 6.39
N VAL A 264 -10.47 3.08 6.36
CA VAL A 264 -9.40 2.49 7.18
C VAL A 264 -8.67 3.60 7.92
N GLY A 265 -8.40 3.38 9.21
CA GLY A 265 -7.67 4.34 10.06
C GLY A 265 -8.48 5.55 10.52
N GLY A 266 -9.73 5.70 10.10
CA GLY A 266 -10.60 6.85 10.38
C GLY A 266 -11.66 6.99 9.30
N TYR A 267 -12.45 8.06 9.32
CA TYR A 267 -13.43 8.38 8.28
C TYR A 267 -13.80 9.89 8.31
N PRO A 268 -14.33 10.46 7.22
CA PRO A 268 -14.78 11.86 7.18
C PRO A 268 -15.91 12.13 8.17
N ALA A 269 -15.96 13.34 8.74
CA ALA A 269 -16.95 13.71 9.77
C ALA A 269 -18.41 13.66 9.27
N ASP A 270 -18.64 13.87 7.97
CA ASP A 270 -19.95 13.82 7.32
C ASP A 270 -20.39 12.40 6.93
N ILE A 271 -19.51 11.41 7.06
CA ILE A 271 -19.81 10.01 6.76
C ILE A 271 -20.27 9.29 8.03
N LYS A 272 -21.46 8.68 7.94
CA LYS A 272 -22.05 7.92 9.05
C LYS A 272 -21.42 6.52 9.13
N GLN A 273 -20.94 6.16 10.32
CA GLN A 273 -20.43 4.81 10.63
C GLN A 273 -21.25 4.19 11.77
N ASN A 274 -22.24 3.36 11.45
CA ASN A 274 -23.20 2.83 12.44
C ASN A 274 -22.57 1.81 13.41
N CYS A 275 -21.43 1.23 13.04
CA CYS A 275 -20.73 0.20 13.81
C CYS A 275 -19.36 0.66 14.33
N LEU A 276 -19.14 1.98 14.44
CA LEU A 276 -18.00 2.54 15.17
C LEU A 276 -18.52 3.39 16.33
N SER A 277 -17.87 3.31 17.48
CA SER A 277 -18.19 4.12 18.66
C SER A 277 -17.25 5.33 18.81
N SER A 278 -16.12 5.32 18.10
CA SER A 278 -15.13 6.40 18.09
C SER A 278 -14.99 7.05 16.72
N GLN A 279 -14.70 8.35 16.71
CA GLN A 279 -14.21 9.09 15.53
C GLN A 279 -12.69 9.32 15.58
N THR A 280 -12.00 8.74 16.57
CA THR A 280 -10.56 8.95 16.75
C THR A 280 -9.80 8.25 15.63
N SER A 281 -9.12 9.01 14.78
CA SER A 281 -8.24 8.46 13.75
C SER A 281 -7.11 7.65 14.38
N PHE A 282 -6.82 6.50 13.77
CA PHE A 282 -5.73 5.62 14.17
C PHE A 282 -4.38 6.29 13.91
N ARG A 283 -3.50 6.15 14.90
CA ARG A 283 -2.09 6.55 14.81
C ARG A 283 -1.23 5.30 14.94
N GLY A 284 -0.45 4.97 13.93
CA GLY A 284 0.34 3.74 13.91
C GLY A 284 0.58 3.26 12.49
N CYS A 285 0.89 1.98 12.32
CA CYS A 285 1.02 1.38 11.00
C CYS A 285 0.09 0.19 10.82
N LEU A 286 -0.40 0.03 9.60
CA LEU A 286 -1.18 -1.14 9.16
C LEU A 286 -0.47 -1.82 7.99
N ARG A 287 -0.52 -3.15 7.93
CA ARG A 287 -0.09 -3.93 6.77
C ARG A 287 -0.97 -5.16 6.54
N LYS A 288 -0.85 -5.75 5.34
CA LYS A 288 -1.51 -7.02 4.97
C LYS A 288 -3.04 -7.03 5.12
N LEU A 289 -3.70 -5.89 4.89
CA LEU A 289 -5.16 -5.83 4.90
C LEU A 289 -5.75 -6.73 3.80
N THR A 290 -6.50 -7.73 4.21
CA THR A 290 -7.16 -8.68 3.31
C THR A 290 -8.60 -8.87 3.75
N LEU A 291 -9.53 -8.81 2.80
CA LEU A 291 -10.92 -9.22 3.01
C LEU A 291 -11.18 -10.47 2.17
N ILE A 292 -11.72 -11.50 2.82
CA ILE A 292 -12.05 -12.78 2.22
C ILE A 292 -13.56 -12.95 2.28
N LYS A 293 -14.16 -13.16 1.11
CA LYS A 293 -15.59 -13.45 0.96
C LYS A 293 -15.76 -14.67 0.07
N ASP A 294 -16.45 -15.68 0.58
CA ASP A 294 -16.53 -17.00 -0.04
C ASP A 294 -15.12 -17.55 -0.36
N SER A 295 -14.81 -17.81 -1.62
CA SER A 295 -13.48 -18.22 -2.10
C SER A 295 -12.62 -17.07 -2.63
N HIS A 296 -13.11 -15.83 -2.61
CA HIS A 296 -12.41 -14.66 -3.14
C HIS A 296 -11.59 -13.99 -2.05
N VAL A 297 -10.27 -14.02 -2.21
CA VAL A 297 -9.31 -13.32 -1.35
C VAL A 297 -8.90 -12.02 -2.03
N GLN A 298 -9.14 -10.89 -1.37
CA GLN A 298 -8.77 -9.58 -1.89
C GLN A 298 -7.86 -8.85 -0.90
N SER A 299 -6.59 -8.66 -1.29
CA SER A 299 -5.64 -7.81 -0.59
C SER A 299 -5.78 -6.36 -1.05
N TYR A 300 -5.71 -5.43 -0.10
CA TYR A 300 -5.87 -4.01 -0.36
C TYR A 300 -4.54 -3.26 -0.21
N ASP A 301 -4.13 -2.63 -1.30
CA ASP A 301 -3.02 -1.69 -1.33
C ASP A 301 -3.55 -0.26 -1.05
N PHE A 302 -3.11 0.33 0.05
CA PHE A 302 -3.53 1.68 0.46
C PHE A 302 -3.14 2.79 -0.51
N SER A 303 -2.11 2.59 -1.34
CA SER A 303 -1.74 3.55 -2.39
C SER A 303 -2.80 3.67 -3.51
N ARG A 304 -3.75 2.73 -3.56
CA ARG A 304 -4.87 2.73 -4.51
C ARG A 304 -6.16 3.32 -3.93
N ALA A 305 -6.12 3.84 -2.70
CA ALA A 305 -7.25 4.55 -2.12
C ALA A 305 -7.63 5.76 -2.99
N PHE A 306 -8.94 5.98 -3.14
CA PHE A 306 -9.46 7.09 -3.94
C PHE A 306 -9.48 8.41 -3.16
N ASP A 307 -9.32 8.34 -1.84
CA ASP A 307 -9.14 9.48 -0.94
C ASP A 307 -8.20 9.05 0.20
N LEU A 308 -7.17 9.87 0.45
CA LEU A 308 -6.10 9.63 1.42
C LEU A 308 -5.81 10.92 2.18
N GLN A 309 -5.96 10.89 3.50
CA GLN A 309 -5.74 12.04 4.38
C GLN A 309 -4.85 11.62 5.56
N GLY A 310 -3.65 12.20 5.70
CA GLY A 310 -2.75 11.84 6.81
C GLY A 310 -2.25 10.38 6.79
N VAL A 311 -2.16 9.79 5.61
CA VAL A 311 -1.74 8.39 5.39
C VAL A 311 -0.57 8.35 4.43
N PHE A 312 0.43 7.53 4.75
CA PHE A 312 1.67 7.38 4.00
C PHE A 312 1.82 5.90 3.58
N PRO A 313 1.27 5.52 2.41
CA PRO A 313 1.35 4.15 1.91
C PRO A 313 2.79 3.66 1.79
N HIS A 314 3.00 2.39 2.11
CA HIS A 314 4.29 1.68 1.96
C HIS A 314 5.47 2.25 2.76
N SER A 315 5.24 3.22 3.65
CA SER A 315 6.25 3.73 4.57
C SER A 315 5.75 3.75 6.01
N CYS A 316 6.33 2.90 6.86
CA CYS A 316 6.11 2.92 8.31
C CYS A 316 7.39 3.34 9.04
N PRO A 317 7.39 4.40 9.88
CA PRO A 317 8.59 4.84 10.59
C PRO A 317 9.05 3.84 11.65
N GLY A 318 10.36 3.80 11.92
CA GLY A 318 10.98 3.00 12.98
C GLY A 318 11.43 1.61 12.51
N SER A 319 12.27 0.95 13.32
CA SER A 319 12.75 -0.41 13.05
C SER A 319 11.70 -1.45 13.42
N GLU A 320 11.70 -2.57 12.69
CA GLU A 320 11.01 -3.79 13.14
C GLU A 320 11.89 -4.44 14.24
N PRO A 321 11.37 -4.63 15.47
CA PRO A 321 12.12 -5.25 16.57
C PRO A 321 12.38 -6.74 16.36
#